data_AF-A0A960E0U4-F1
#
_entry.id   AF-A0A960E0U4-F1
#
_cell.length_a   1.000
_cell.length_b   1.000
_cell.length_c   1.000
_cell.angle_alpha   90.00
_cell.angle_beta   90.00
_cell.angle_gamma   90.00
#
_symmetry.space_group_name_H-M   'P 1'
#
loop_
_entity.id
_entity.type
_entity.pdbx_description
1 polymer ?
#
loop_
_entity_poly.entity_id
_entity_poly.type
_entity_poly.pdbx_seq_one_letter_code
_entity_poly.pdbx_strand_id
1 'polypeptide(L)'
;MIEGYHDERELRAELAALADELGPRARFELLGESVEGRPIDALTIAAPGRSPEPTRPVAVVIGAIHGNEVIASEAALGVAHRLARAASDRSTGLMPAPAAGVGDGVRPRATAADVAGSVLDAADVTVVPAVNPDARARSLETLRRRPLAIPPRRNANGVDLNRNWPMAAGARAHWLPWAGTDLPWLPWYRGPAPCSEPEVRALRS
;
A
#
# COMPACT_ATOMS: atom_id res chain seq x y z
N MET A 1 1.18 -14.03 -20.96
CA MET A 1 1.02 -12.84 -20.10
C MET A 1 0.87 -13.30 -18.66
N ILE A 2 1.39 -12.58 -17.66
CA ILE A 2 0.72 -12.60 -16.36
C ILE A 2 -0.51 -11.73 -16.57
N GLU A 3 -1.65 -12.35 -16.87
CA GLU A 3 -2.90 -11.63 -17.13
C GLU A 3 -3.49 -11.13 -15.81
N GLY A 4 -4.06 -9.91 -15.83
CA GLY A 4 -4.81 -9.34 -14.72
C GLY A 4 -4.03 -8.55 -13.67
N TYR A 5 -2.70 -8.40 -13.79
CA TYR A 5 -1.93 -7.51 -12.92
C TYR A 5 -1.77 -6.13 -13.54
N HIS A 6 -1.98 -5.09 -12.74
CA HIS A 6 -1.87 -3.70 -13.18
C HIS A 6 -0.39 -3.29 -13.35
N ASP A 7 -0.05 -2.57 -14.41
CA ASP A 7 1.21 -1.83 -14.48
C ASP A 7 1.16 -0.52 -13.65
N GLU A 8 2.27 0.22 -13.58
CA GLU A 8 2.36 1.44 -12.77
C GLU A 8 1.37 2.53 -13.24
N ARG A 9 1.08 2.60 -14.54
CA ARG A 9 0.13 3.56 -15.10
C ARG A 9 -1.30 3.15 -14.76
N GLU A 10 -1.60 1.86 -14.86
CA GLU A 10 -2.91 1.30 -14.53
C GLU A 10 -3.21 1.42 -13.03
N LEU A 11 -2.24 1.14 -12.15
CA LEU A 11 -2.38 1.38 -10.70
C LEU A 11 -2.73 2.85 -10.40
N ARG A 12 -2.02 3.80 -11.04
CA ARG A 12 -2.29 5.23 -10.90
C ARG A 12 -3.69 5.59 -11.37
N ALA A 13 -4.10 5.07 -12.53
CA ALA A 13 -5.42 5.31 -13.10
C ALA A 13 -6.54 4.82 -12.17
N GLU A 14 -6.39 3.64 -11.57
CA GLU A 14 -7.36 3.09 -10.61
C GLU A 14 -7.46 3.94 -9.34
N LEU A 15 -6.33 4.40 -8.78
CA LEU A 15 -6.37 5.30 -7.62
C LEU A 15 -7.06 6.63 -7.94
N ALA A 16 -6.78 7.21 -9.11
CA ALA A 16 -7.41 8.44 -9.56
C ALA A 16 -8.93 8.26 -9.77
N ALA A 17 -9.34 7.16 -10.41
CA ALA A 17 -10.75 6.84 -10.62
C ALA A 17 -11.50 6.68 -9.29
N LEU A 18 -10.90 6.01 -8.29
CA LEU A 18 -11.47 5.90 -6.96
C LEU A 18 -11.58 7.26 -6.25
N ALA A 19 -10.58 8.14 -6.44
CA ALA A 19 -10.63 9.49 -5.88
C ALA A 19 -11.78 10.32 -6.49
N ASP A 20 -11.95 10.24 -7.80
CA ASP A 20 -13.05 10.92 -8.52
C ASP A 20 -14.42 10.39 -8.07
N GLU A 21 -14.57 9.08 -7.90
CA GLU A 21 -15.80 8.46 -7.38
C GLU A 21 -16.13 8.93 -5.96
N LEU A 22 -15.11 8.99 -5.10
CA LEU A 22 -15.29 9.33 -3.68
C LEU A 22 -15.43 10.84 -3.44
N GLY A 23 -14.98 11.66 -4.40
CA GLY A 23 -15.00 13.11 -4.33
C GLY A 23 -14.25 13.63 -3.10
N PRO A 24 -14.84 14.53 -2.29
CA PRO A 24 -14.16 15.12 -1.13
C PRO A 24 -13.77 14.12 -0.04
N ARG A 25 -14.22 12.87 -0.11
CA ARG A 25 -13.90 11.79 0.84
C ARG A 25 -12.55 11.13 0.55
N ALA A 26 -11.94 11.44 -0.59
CA ALA A 26 -10.65 10.89 -0.97
C ALA A 26 -9.64 12.00 -1.29
N ARG A 27 -8.37 11.72 -1.01
CA ARG A 27 -7.25 12.53 -1.47
C ARG A 27 -6.28 11.64 -2.23
N PHE A 28 -6.15 11.90 -3.52
CA PHE A 28 -5.13 11.30 -4.36
C PHE A 28 -3.90 12.22 -4.36
N GLU A 29 -2.74 11.68 -3.99
CA GLU A 29 -1.54 12.47 -3.77
C GLU A 29 -0.27 11.76 -4.26
N LEU A 30 0.67 12.55 -4.79
CA LEU A 30 2.02 12.11 -5.10
C LEU A 30 2.87 12.27 -3.84
N LEU A 31 3.30 11.16 -3.24
CA LEU A 31 4.15 11.20 -2.04
C LEU A 31 5.62 11.51 -2.36
N GLY A 32 6.05 11.15 -3.58
CA GLY A 32 7.40 11.39 -4.04
C GLY A 32 7.70 10.61 -5.32
N GLU A 33 8.97 10.58 -5.69
CA GLU A 33 9.46 9.88 -6.87
C GLU A 33 10.47 8.81 -6.46
N SER A 34 10.52 7.71 -7.20
CA SER A 34 11.54 6.66 -7.05
C SER A 34 12.91 7.12 -7.56
N VAL A 35 13.92 6.26 -7.45
CA VAL A 35 15.26 6.52 -7.98
C VAL A 35 15.25 6.83 -9.49
N GLU A 36 14.40 6.16 -10.27
CA GLU A 36 14.26 6.41 -11.72
C GLU A 36 13.17 7.44 -12.07
N GLY A 37 12.66 8.20 -11.08
CA GLY A 37 11.69 9.27 -11.31
C GLY A 37 10.25 8.80 -11.53
N ARG A 38 9.90 7.57 -11.15
CA ARG A 38 8.50 7.10 -11.23
C ARG A 38 7.70 7.61 -10.03
N PRO A 39 6.43 7.97 -10.21
CA PRO A 39 5.60 8.46 -9.12
C PRO A 39 5.34 7.36 -8.08
N ILE A 40 5.37 7.76 -6.81
CA ILE A 40 4.91 6.97 -5.67
C ILE A 40 3.59 7.58 -5.23
N ASP A 41 2.51 7.03 -5.76
CA ASP A 41 1.17 7.55 -5.56
C ASP A 41 0.47 6.94 -4.36
N ALA A 42 -0.37 7.75 -3.71
CA ALA A 42 -1.18 7.34 -2.58
C ALA A 42 -2.63 7.80 -2.74
N LEU A 43 -3.55 6.98 -2.21
CA LEU A 43 -4.95 7.32 -2.05
C LEU A 43 -5.32 7.26 -0.56
N THR A 44 -5.69 8.39 0.01
CA THR A 44 -6.22 8.48 1.37
C THR A 44 -7.74 8.51 1.32
N ILE A 45 -8.41 7.55 1.98
CA ILE A 45 -9.87 7.41 2.04
C ILE A 45 -10.36 7.71 3.45
N ALA A 46 -11.29 8.66 3.58
CA ALA A 46 -11.94 9.03 4.84
C ALA A 46 -13.30 8.35 5.03
N ALA A 47 -13.83 8.46 6.25
CA ALA A 47 -15.17 7.98 6.58
C ALA A 47 -16.28 8.72 5.78
N PRO A 48 -17.48 8.12 5.65
CA PRO A 48 -18.63 8.79 5.04
C PRO A 48 -18.93 10.15 5.68
N GLY A 49 -19.19 11.16 4.85
CA GLY A 49 -19.46 12.53 5.29
C GLY A 49 -18.25 13.30 5.83
N ARG A 50 -17.04 12.75 5.70
CA ARG A 50 -15.79 13.40 6.09
C ARG A 50 -14.86 13.59 4.90
N SER A 51 -13.92 14.49 5.05
CA SER A 51 -12.74 14.60 4.20
C SER A 51 -11.50 14.21 5.01
N PRO A 52 -10.42 13.75 4.36
CA PRO A 52 -9.17 13.48 5.06
C PRO A 52 -8.66 14.70 5.85
N GLU A 53 -8.48 14.58 7.16
CA GLU A 53 -8.12 15.67 8.07
C GLU A 53 -6.82 15.38 8.85
N PRO A 54 -5.91 16.35 9.04
CA PRO A 54 -4.62 16.11 9.71
C PRO A 54 -4.72 15.62 11.17
N THR A 55 -5.86 15.83 11.83
CA THR A 55 -6.08 15.48 13.24
C THR A 55 -6.64 14.07 13.42
N ARG A 56 -7.09 13.42 12.34
CA ARG A 56 -7.59 12.05 12.40
C ARG A 56 -6.42 11.05 12.42
N PRO A 57 -6.55 9.94 13.16
CA PRO A 57 -5.62 8.83 13.02
C PRO A 57 -5.59 8.35 11.56
N VAL A 58 -4.39 8.00 11.08
CA VAL A 58 -4.19 7.44 9.74
C VAL A 58 -3.60 6.05 9.87
N ALA A 59 -4.19 5.08 9.18
CA ALA A 59 -3.60 3.76 8.94
C ALA A 59 -3.03 3.72 7.52
N VAL A 60 -1.82 3.17 7.36
CA VAL A 60 -1.15 3.09 6.06
C VAL A 60 -1.07 1.63 5.61
N VAL A 61 -1.50 1.36 4.38
CA VAL A 61 -1.39 0.08 3.70
C VAL A 61 -0.44 0.25 2.52
N ILE A 62 0.69 -0.46 2.54
CA ILE A 62 1.69 -0.38 1.47
C ILE A 62 1.79 -1.70 0.70
N GLY A 63 2.01 -1.59 -0.60
CA GLY A 63 2.29 -2.69 -1.52
C GLY A 63 3.67 -2.55 -2.18
N ALA A 64 4.23 -3.68 -2.61
CA ALA A 64 5.45 -3.77 -3.39
C ALA A 64 6.63 -2.93 -2.84
N ILE A 65 6.92 -3.04 -1.55
CA ILE A 65 8.21 -2.56 -0.99
C ILE A 65 9.38 -3.35 -1.59
N HIS A 66 9.15 -4.62 -1.90
CA HIS A 66 9.99 -5.43 -2.76
C HIS A 66 9.40 -5.51 -4.16
N GLY A 67 10.19 -5.23 -5.20
CA GLY A 67 9.70 -5.19 -6.58
C GLY A 67 9.18 -6.53 -7.11
N ASN A 68 9.72 -7.64 -6.61
CA ASN A 68 9.34 -8.98 -7.05
C ASN A 68 8.07 -9.53 -6.39
N GLU A 69 7.52 -8.85 -5.38
CA GLU A 69 6.30 -9.24 -4.67
C GLU A 69 5.07 -8.57 -5.32
N VAL A 70 4.87 -8.77 -6.63
CA VAL A 70 3.89 -8.03 -7.46
C VAL A 70 2.44 -8.15 -6.98
N ILE A 71 2.07 -9.25 -6.31
CA ILE A 71 0.74 -9.47 -5.71
C ILE A 71 0.41 -8.49 -4.58
N ALA A 72 1.43 -7.93 -3.91
CA ALA A 72 1.21 -6.99 -2.83
C ALA A 72 0.52 -5.70 -3.31
N SER A 73 0.77 -5.27 -4.55
CA SER A 73 0.08 -4.11 -5.15
C SER A 73 -1.40 -4.38 -5.38
N GLU A 74 -1.73 -5.56 -5.91
CA GLU A 74 -3.13 -5.96 -6.14
C GLU A 74 -3.88 -6.14 -4.82
N ALA A 75 -3.21 -6.66 -3.79
CA ALA A 75 -3.79 -6.77 -2.46
C ALA A 75 -4.08 -5.38 -1.86
N ALA A 76 -3.15 -4.43 -1.99
CA ALA A 76 -3.34 -3.05 -1.54
C ALA A 76 -4.47 -2.35 -2.31
N LEU A 77 -4.53 -2.49 -3.63
CA LEU A 77 -5.60 -1.96 -4.46
C LEU A 77 -6.96 -2.59 -4.11
N GLY A 78 -7.00 -3.89 -3.86
CA GLY A 78 -8.20 -4.59 -3.38
C GLY A 78 -8.71 -4.08 -2.03
N VAL A 79 -7.80 -3.65 -1.14
CA VAL A 79 -8.17 -2.94 0.11
C VAL A 79 -8.79 -1.59 -0.22
N ALA A 80 -8.19 -0.78 -1.11
CA ALA A 80 -8.73 0.50 -1.53
C ALA A 80 -10.17 0.37 -2.06
N HIS A 81 -10.44 -0.59 -2.96
CA HIS A 81 -11.80 -0.81 -3.47
C HIS A 81 -12.81 -1.21 -2.39
N ARG A 82 -12.41 -2.04 -1.42
CA ARG A 82 -13.30 -2.43 -0.32
C ARG A 82 -13.65 -1.24 0.58
N LEU A 83 -12.67 -0.40 0.87
CA LEU A 83 -12.87 0.83 1.63
C LEU A 83 -13.74 1.83 0.86
N ALA A 84 -13.49 2.02 -0.43
CA ALA A 84 -14.28 2.91 -1.29
C ALA A 84 -15.76 2.50 -1.33
N ARG A 85 -16.04 1.21 -1.52
CA ARG A 85 -17.42 0.67 -1.48
C ARG A 85 -18.08 0.94 -0.13
N ALA A 86 -17.40 0.63 0.98
CA ALA A 86 -17.93 0.88 2.31
C ALA A 86 -18.18 2.38 2.58
N ALA A 87 -17.31 3.25 2.06
CA ALA A 87 -17.49 4.70 2.16
C ALA A 87 -18.71 5.18 1.36
N SER A 88 -18.94 4.64 0.16
CA SER A 88 -20.05 4.98 -0.73
C SER A 88 -21.40 4.45 -0.23
N ASP A 89 -21.49 3.18 0.18
CA ASP A 89 -22.75 2.56 0.64
C ASP A 89 -23.36 3.28 1.85
N ARG A 90 -22.54 3.78 2.77
CA ARG A 90 -23.02 4.52 3.95
C ARG A 90 -23.38 5.98 3.62
N SER A 91 -22.91 6.53 2.50
CA SER A 91 -23.23 7.90 2.08
C SER A 91 -24.62 8.02 1.45
N THR A 92 -25.14 6.94 0.87
CA THR A 92 -26.46 6.90 0.20
C THR A 92 -27.62 6.64 1.17
N GLY A 93 -27.35 6.51 2.47
CA GLY A 93 -28.37 6.13 3.46
C GLY A 93 -28.88 4.70 3.31
N LEU A 94 -28.30 3.91 2.39
CA LEU A 94 -28.52 2.48 2.27
C LEU A 94 -27.74 1.80 3.41
N MET A 95 -28.20 1.99 4.65
CA MET A 95 -27.76 1.14 5.74
C MET A 95 -28.02 -0.30 5.29
N PRO A 96 -27.03 -1.20 5.26
CA PRO A 96 -27.35 -2.61 5.23
C PRO A 96 -28.29 -2.83 6.41
N ALA A 97 -29.48 -3.35 6.15
CA ALA A 97 -30.48 -3.58 7.19
C ALA A 97 -29.77 -4.25 8.37
N PRO A 98 -29.98 -3.78 9.62
CA PRO A 98 -29.39 -4.45 10.76
C PRO A 98 -29.78 -5.92 10.63
N ALA A 99 -28.77 -6.80 10.63
CA ALA A 99 -28.98 -8.24 10.49
C ALA A 99 -30.11 -8.61 11.44
N ALA A 100 -31.27 -8.97 10.85
CA ALA A 100 -32.51 -9.14 11.60
C ALA A 100 -32.24 -10.11 12.75
N GLY A 101 -32.40 -9.62 13.98
CA GLY A 101 -32.15 -10.43 15.16
C GLY A 101 -33.20 -11.53 15.26
N VAL A 102 -32.76 -12.79 15.17
CA VAL A 102 -33.49 -13.94 15.73
C VAL A 102 -32.47 -14.98 16.19
N GLY A 103 -32.48 -15.29 17.50
CA GLY A 103 -31.95 -16.54 18.07
C GLY A 103 -30.46 -16.58 18.45
N ASP A 104 -30.20 -16.99 19.69
CA ASP A 104 -28.96 -17.59 20.17
C ASP A 104 -27.69 -16.75 20.26
N GLY A 105 -27.69 -15.65 21.03
CA GLY A 105 -26.55 -15.17 21.85
C GLY A 105 -25.16 -14.92 21.22
N VAL A 106 -24.98 -15.19 19.93
CA VAL A 106 -23.77 -15.09 19.15
C VAL A 106 -23.99 -13.91 18.23
N ARG A 107 -23.27 -12.81 18.46
CA ARG A 107 -23.32 -11.68 17.52
C ARG A 107 -22.95 -12.20 16.13
N PRO A 108 -23.74 -11.92 15.08
CA PRO A 108 -23.38 -12.31 13.72
C PRO A 108 -21.96 -11.82 13.40
N ARG A 109 -21.17 -12.65 12.72
CA ARG A 109 -19.84 -12.23 12.28
C ARG A 109 -20.00 -11.04 11.33
N ALA A 110 -19.33 -9.94 11.65
CA ALA A 110 -19.35 -8.73 10.83
C ALA A 110 -18.99 -9.05 9.37
N THR A 111 -19.73 -8.48 8.43
CA THR A 111 -19.41 -8.62 7.00
C THR A 111 -18.14 -7.84 6.67
N ALA A 112 -17.55 -8.10 5.49
CA ALA A 112 -16.38 -7.35 5.05
C ALA A 112 -16.66 -5.83 4.92
N ALA A 113 -17.88 -5.44 4.56
CA ALA A 113 -18.30 -4.03 4.48
C ALA A 113 -18.44 -3.40 5.87
N ASP A 114 -18.99 -4.15 6.83
CA ASP A 114 -19.09 -3.71 8.23
C ASP A 114 -17.70 -3.44 8.81
N VAL A 115 -16.76 -4.38 8.58
CA VAL A 115 -15.37 -4.24 9.02
C VAL A 115 -14.69 -3.06 8.32
N ALA A 116 -14.80 -2.94 7.00
CA ALA A 116 -14.16 -1.88 6.23
C ALA A 116 -14.58 -0.49 6.69
N GLY A 117 -15.88 -0.25 6.87
CA GLY A 117 -16.28 1.07 7.36
C GLY A 117 -16.08 1.26 8.86
N SER A 118 -16.00 0.21 9.69
CA SER A 118 -15.57 0.35 11.09
C SER A 118 -14.12 0.82 11.19
N VAL A 119 -13.26 0.38 10.24
CA VAL A 119 -11.90 0.92 10.09
C VAL A 119 -11.97 2.42 9.74
N LEU A 120 -12.79 2.81 8.77
CA LEU A 120 -12.92 4.21 8.36
C LEU A 120 -13.50 5.12 9.46
N ASP A 121 -14.39 4.59 10.30
CA ASP A 121 -14.92 5.32 11.47
C ASP A 121 -13.80 5.69 12.45
N ALA A 122 -12.83 4.77 12.65
CA ALA A 122 -11.71 4.92 13.57
C ALA A 122 -10.53 5.73 12.99
N ALA A 123 -10.22 5.56 11.70
CA ALA A 123 -9.06 6.15 11.06
C ALA A 123 -9.29 6.38 9.56
N ASP A 124 -8.66 7.41 9.00
CA ASP A 124 -8.51 7.48 7.54
C ASP A 124 -7.49 6.42 7.12
N VAL A 125 -7.62 5.91 5.89
CA VAL A 125 -6.71 4.87 5.39
C VAL A 125 -6.00 5.36 4.14
N THR A 126 -4.67 5.44 4.21
CA THR A 126 -3.81 5.73 3.07
C THR A 126 -3.32 4.43 2.45
N VAL A 127 -3.56 4.25 1.15
CA VAL A 127 -3.10 3.10 0.37
C VAL A 127 -2.02 3.55 -0.60
N VAL A 128 -0.84 2.90 -0.53
CA VAL A 128 0.30 3.11 -1.45
C VAL A 128 0.57 1.79 -2.16
N PRO A 129 0.04 1.54 -3.37
CA PRO A 129 0.07 0.22 -3.99
C PRO A 129 1.48 -0.20 -4.45
N ALA A 130 2.38 0.76 -4.71
CA ALA A 130 3.74 0.48 -5.15
C ALA A 130 4.75 1.44 -4.53
N VAL A 131 5.41 1.00 -3.47
CA VAL A 131 6.53 1.75 -2.85
C VAL A 131 7.79 1.66 -3.70
N ASN A 132 8.03 0.53 -4.38
CA ASN A 132 9.18 0.30 -5.24
C ASN A 132 8.78 0.17 -6.72
N PRO A 133 8.28 1.25 -7.35
CA PRO A 133 7.74 1.18 -8.72
C PRO A 133 8.81 0.78 -9.74
N ASP A 134 10.08 1.12 -9.53
CA ASP A 134 11.17 0.79 -10.46
C ASP A 134 11.43 -0.71 -10.55
N ALA A 135 11.61 -1.36 -9.39
CA ALA A 135 11.85 -2.79 -9.35
C ALA A 135 10.61 -3.59 -9.71
N ARG A 136 9.41 -3.08 -9.40
CA ARG A 136 8.14 -3.69 -9.78
C ARG A 136 7.93 -3.69 -11.29
N ALA A 137 8.13 -2.54 -11.94
CA ALA A 137 8.04 -2.42 -13.40
C ALA A 137 9.00 -3.40 -14.09
N ARG A 138 10.26 -3.43 -13.62
CA ARG A 138 11.25 -4.41 -14.11
C ARG A 138 10.84 -5.86 -13.84
N SER A 139 10.19 -6.13 -12.71
CA SER A 139 9.74 -7.47 -12.34
C SER A 139 8.63 -7.97 -13.25
N LEU A 140 7.62 -7.14 -13.50
CA LEU A 140 6.56 -7.44 -14.46
C LEU A 140 7.13 -7.69 -15.86
N GLU A 141 8.04 -6.84 -16.33
CA GLU A 141 8.68 -7.02 -17.63
C GLU A 141 9.52 -8.31 -17.71
N THR A 142 10.29 -8.58 -16.65
CA THR A 142 11.11 -9.80 -16.55
C THR A 142 10.23 -11.04 -16.62
N LEU A 143 9.13 -11.08 -15.85
CA LEU A 143 8.23 -12.23 -15.82
C LEU A 143 7.40 -12.37 -17.09
N ARG A 144 7.06 -11.26 -17.76
CA ARG A 144 6.43 -11.29 -19.09
C ARG A 144 7.33 -11.96 -20.13
N ARG A 145 8.64 -11.67 -20.11
CA ARG A 145 9.62 -12.26 -21.04
C ARG A 145 10.10 -13.65 -20.63
N ARG A 146 10.27 -13.88 -19.32
CA ARG A 146 10.87 -15.07 -18.73
C ARG A 146 10.13 -15.47 -17.45
N PRO A 147 9.02 -16.22 -17.55
CA PRO A 147 8.14 -16.51 -16.41
C PRO A 147 8.78 -17.25 -15.21
N LEU A 148 9.92 -17.91 -15.42
CA LEU A 148 10.66 -18.64 -14.39
C LEU A 148 11.92 -17.91 -13.90
N ALA A 149 12.15 -16.67 -14.37
CA ALA A 149 13.26 -15.86 -13.88
C ALA A 149 12.99 -15.39 -12.44
N ILE A 150 14.06 -15.09 -11.70
CA ILE A 150 13.97 -14.41 -10.41
C ILE A 150 14.03 -12.91 -10.69
N PRO A 151 12.91 -12.18 -10.60
CA PRO A 151 12.90 -10.75 -10.89
C PRO A 151 13.48 -9.93 -9.72
N PRO A 152 13.83 -8.64 -9.94
CA PRO A 152 14.53 -7.83 -8.94
C PRO A 152 13.67 -7.52 -7.71
N ARG A 153 14.23 -7.76 -6.53
CA ARG A 153 13.64 -7.43 -5.22
C ARG A 153 13.91 -5.97 -4.80
N ARG A 154 15.17 -5.55 -4.95
CA ARG A 154 15.74 -4.29 -4.46
C ARG A 154 15.39 -3.12 -5.38
N ASN A 155 15.41 -1.88 -4.88
CA ASN A 155 15.19 -0.69 -5.70
C ASN A 155 16.30 -0.49 -6.76
N ALA A 156 16.24 0.58 -7.55
CA ALA A 156 17.21 0.81 -8.63
C ALA A 156 18.66 1.05 -8.14
N ASN A 157 18.85 1.50 -6.89
CA ASN A 157 20.17 1.59 -6.25
C ASN A 157 20.69 0.26 -5.69
N GLY A 158 19.92 -0.83 -5.81
CA GLY A 158 20.28 -2.12 -5.23
C GLY A 158 20.12 -2.16 -3.70
N VAL A 159 19.28 -1.31 -3.12
CA VAL A 159 18.94 -1.30 -1.69
C VAL A 159 17.68 -2.12 -1.42
N ASP A 160 17.71 -2.93 -0.36
CA ASP A 160 16.51 -3.54 0.20
C ASP A 160 15.75 -2.49 1.02
N LEU A 161 14.65 -2.00 0.47
CA LEU A 161 13.84 -0.95 1.10
C LEU A 161 13.30 -1.38 2.47
N ASN A 162 13.09 -2.68 2.70
CA ASN A 162 12.64 -3.19 4.00
C ASN A 162 13.79 -3.31 5.03
N ARG A 163 15.00 -2.85 4.68
CA ARG A 163 16.16 -2.72 5.58
C ARG A 163 16.66 -1.28 5.69
N ASN A 164 16.12 -0.36 4.90
CA ASN A 164 16.53 1.04 4.86
C ASN A 164 15.82 1.94 5.90
N TRP A 165 15.15 1.36 6.91
CA TRP A 165 14.47 2.10 7.97
C TRP A 165 15.39 2.36 9.17
N PRO A 166 15.19 3.45 9.94
CA PRO A 166 15.86 3.63 11.21
C PRO A 166 15.48 2.49 12.16
N MET A 167 16.45 1.96 12.89
CA MET A 167 16.17 1.01 13.94
C MET A 167 15.47 1.71 15.12
N ALA A 168 14.58 0.99 15.80
CA ALA A 168 13.95 1.49 17.02
C ALA A 168 15.01 1.84 18.09
N ALA A 169 14.69 2.81 18.96
CA ALA A 169 15.60 3.21 20.04
C ALA A 169 15.99 1.98 20.89
N GLY A 170 17.30 1.79 21.08
CA GLY A 170 17.86 0.66 21.83
C GLY A 170 17.95 -0.67 21.06
N ALA A 171 17.45 -0.75 19.83
CA ALA A 171 17.62 -1.92 18.99
C ALA A 171 19.10 -2.05 18.57
N ARG A 172 19.60 -3.30 18.62
CA ARG A 172 20.96 -3.65 18.19
C ARG A 172 20.89 -4.35 16.84
N ALA A 173 21.89 -4.09 16.00
CA ALA A 173 22.06 -4.84 14.76
C ALA A 173 22.18 -6.34 15.09
N HIS A 174 21.37 -7.16 14.42
CA HIS A 174 21.42 -8.60 14.57
C HIS A 174 22.57 -9.16 13.71
N TRP A 175 23.24 -10.21 14.17
CA TRP A 175 24.32 -10.87 13.42
C TRP A 175 23.85 -11.54 12.12
N LEU A 176 22.53 -11.69 11.94
CA LEU A 176 21.95 -12.38 10.80
C LEU A 176 21.93 -11.44 9.59
N PRO A 177 22.55 -11.81 8.45
CA PRO A 177 22.61 -10.93 7.27
C PRO A 177 21.23 -10.51 6.76
N TRP A 178 20.22 -11.36 6.89
CA TRP A 178 18.84 -11.04 6.50
C TRP A 178 18.15 -10.04 7.40
N ALA A 179 18.73 -9.66 8.54
CA ALA A 179 18.27 -8.51 9.33
C ALA A 179 18.74 -7.16 8.77
N GLY A 180 19.56 -7.17 7.72
CA GLY A 180 20.16 -5.99 7.08
C GLY A 180 21.68 -6.06 7.11
N THR A 181 22.33 -5.61 6.04
CA THR A 181 23.80 -5.65 5.90
C THR A 181 24.34 -4.39 5.22
N ASP A 182 25.60 -4.05 5.50
CA ASP A 182 26.34 -2.97 4.83
C ASP A 182 26.98 -3.39 3.50
N LEU A 183 26.92 -4.69 3.15
CA LEU A 183 27.56 -5.21 1.94
C LEU A 183 26.66 -4.98 0.71
N PRO A 184 27.04 -4.13 -0.27
CA PRO A 184 26.14 -3.72 -1.37
C PRO A 184 25.72 -4.83 -2.33
N TRP A 185 26.52 -5.90 -2.42
CA TRP A 185 26.24 -7.03 -3.31
C TRP A 185 25.26 -8.04 -2.72
N LEU A 186 24.94 -7.95 -1.42
CA LEU A 186 24.01 -8.88 -0.78
C LEU A 186 22.54 -8.44 -0.96
N PRO A 187 21.58 -9.40 -1.00
CA PRO A 187 20.17 -9.10 -1.19
C PRO A 187 19.53 -8.20 -0.12
N TRP A 188 20.13 -8.13 1.07
CA TRP A 188 19.62 -7.39 2.24
C TRP A 188 20.40 -6.11 2.52
N TYR A 189 21.11 -5.58 1.53
CA TYR A 189 21.85 -4.34 1.66
C TYR A 189 20.93 -3.20 2.11
N ARG A 190 21.26 -2.55 3.22
CA ARG A 190 20.40 -1.54 3.87
C ARG A 190 20.55 -0.13 3.30
N GLY A 191 21.46 0.09 2.36
CA GLY A 191 21.80 1.43 1.88
C GLY A 191 22.87 2.14 2.74
N PRO A 192 23.36 3.30 2.27
CA PRO A 192 24.45 4.03 2.93
C PRO A 192 24.06 4.67 4.27
N ALA A 193 22.76 4.92 4.49
CA ALA A 193 22.23 5.44 5.76
C ALA A 193 20.73 5.12 5.87
N PRO A 194 20.13 5.13 7.07
CA PRO A 194 18.69 5.03 7.23
C PRO A 194 17.95 6.10 6.42
N CYS A 195 16.91 5.71 5.71
CA CYS A 195 16.12 6.53 4.80
C CYS A 195 16.95 7.22 3.72
N SER A 196 18.04 6.59 3.26
CA SER A 196 18.79 7.07 2.09
C SER A 196 17.95 7.02 0.81
N GLU A 197 17.07 6.03 0.69
CA GLU A 197 16.31 5.80 -0.54
C GLU A 197 15.12 6.76 -0.64
N PRO A 198 14.89 7.39 -1.81
CA PRO A 198 13.78 8.31 -2.00
C PRO A 198 12.43 7.61 -1.78
N GLU A 199 12.31 6.32 -2.10
CA GLU A 199 11.10 5.53 -1.88
C GLU A 199 10.71 5.44 -0.40
N VAL A 200 11.69 5.28 0.49
CA VAL A 200 11.45 5.23 1.94
C VAL A 200 11.17 6.63 2.50
N ARG A 201 11.81 7.67 1.96
CA ARG A 201 11.54 9.05 2.37
C ARG A 201 10.13 9.50 2.01
N ALA A 202 9.60 9.08 0.85
CA ALA A 202 8.24 9.38 0.42
C ALA A 202 7.16 8.89 1.41
N LEU A 203 7.41 7.79 2.12
CA LEU A 203 6.47 7.26 3.13
C LEU A 203 6.50 8.00 4.47
N ARG A 204 7.36 9.02 4.62
CA ARG A 204 7.55 9.77 5.87
C ARG A 204 7.06 11.21 5.81
N SER A 205 6.58 11.66 4.66
CA SER A 205 5.97 12.98 4.45
C SER A 205 4.52 13.00 4.90
#